data_AF-A0A2N2ZDG1-F1
#
_entry.id   AF-A0A2N2ZDG1-F1
#
_cell.length_a   1.000
_cell.length_b   1.000
_cell.length_c   1.000
_cell.angle_alpha   90.00
_cell.angle_beta   90.00
_cell.angle_gamma   90.00
#
_symmetry.space_group_name_H-M   'P 1'
#
loop_
_entity.id
_entity.type
_entity.pdbx_description
1 polymer ?
#
loop_
_entity_poly.entity_id
_entity_poly.type
_entity_poly.pdbx_seq_one_letter_code
_entity_poly.pdbx_strand_id
1 'polypeptide(L)'
;MLKIVIVTIFIWISLLSCKKEVATANLLTTNYCEVKIPLKKDETITFWVDIDMEYENTPLIVYSFKFFEGDNFLFEGGLDPFNAIPKKDYKIEKLNNKTNISFKGKLEGNFNAKKDGIYIIKINLIKNNTPEFKLRKATITFIKE
;
A
#
# COMPACT_ATOMS: atom_id res chain seq x y z
N MET A 1 51.35 -38.62 5.90
CA MET A 1 51.01 -37.18 5.92
C MET A 1 49.61 -36.99 5.37
N LEU A 2 48.62 -36.85 6.25
CA LEU A 2 47.21 -36.68 5.87
C LEU A 2 46.90 -35.18 5.89
N LYS A 3 46.69 -34.56 4.72
CA LYS A 3 46.26 -33.16 4.61
C LYS A 3 44.73 -33.11 4.69
N ILE A 4 44.20 -32.66 5.81
CA ILE A 4 42.77 -32.34 5.95
C ILE A 4 42.56 -30.97 5.30
N VAL A 5 41.81 -30.93 4.19
CA VAL A 5 41.33 -29.69 3.58
C VAL A 5 39.99 -29.36 4.22
N ILE A 6 39.95 -28.33 5.06
CA ILE A 6 38.71 -27.78 5.59
C ILE A 6 38.13 -26.87 4.51
N VAL A 7 37.12 -27.36 3.78
CA VAL A 7 36.32 -26.53 2.88
C VAL A 7 35.33 -25.76 3.75
N THR A 8 35.66 -24.51 4.06
CA THR A 8 34.74 -23.58 4.72
C THR A 8 33.70 -23.15 3.70
N ILE A 9 32.56 -23.85 3.65
CA ILE A 9 31.40 -23.43 2.86
C ILE A 9 30.77 -22.24 3.58
N PHE A 10 31.05 -21.03 3.09
CA PHE A 10 30.30 -19.83 3.44
C PHE A 10 28.89 -20.00 2.88
N ILE A 11 27.94 -20.44 3.71
CA ILE A 11 26.52 -20.39 3.38
C ILE A 11 26.12 -18.91 3.47
N TRP A 12 26.20 -18.23 2.33
CA TRP A 12 25.60 -16.92 2.15
C TRP A 12 24.08 -17.14 2.17
N ILE A 13 23.49 -17.06 3.35
CA ILE A 13 22.04 -17.03 3.53
C ILE A 13 21.58 -15.77 2.82
N SER A 14 21.14 -15.94 1.57
CA SER A 14 20.44 -14.93 0.82
C SER A 14 19.28 -14.43 1.69
N LEU A 15 19.32 -13.14 1.99
CA LEU A 15 18.29 -12.41 2.72
C LEU A 15 16.97 -12.62 1.99
N LEU A 16 16.18 -13.58 2.44
CA LEU A 16 14.76 -13.67 2.12
C LEU A 16 14.12 -12.44 2.77
N SER A 17 14.07 -11.32 2.04
CA SER A 17 13.14 -10.22 2.29
C SER A 17 11.74 -10.83 2.19
N CYS A 18 11.25 -11.28 3.34
CA CYS A 18 9.94 -11.90 3.46
C CYS A 18 8.95 -10.75 3.55
N LYS A 19 8.26 -10.48 2.44
CA LYS A 19 7.20 -9.46 2.40
C LYS A 19 6.16 -9.79 3.45
N LYS A 20 5.92 -8.87 4.37
CA LYS A 20 4.97 -9.06 5.49
C LYS A 20 3.90 -7.98 5.47
N GLU A 21 2.64 -8.39 5.40
CA GLU A 21 1.52 -7.49 5.71
C GLU A 21 1.60 -7.07 7.19
N VAL A 22 1.61 -5.77 7.43
CA VAL A 22 1.73 -5.20 8.79
C VAL A 22 0.48 -4.45 9.23
N ALA A 23 -0.36 -4.01 8.30
CA ALA A 23 -1.66 -3.40 8.59
C ALA A 23 -2.54 -3.40 7.33
N THR A 24 -3.86 -3.32 7.52
CA THR A 24 -4.82 -3.03 6.46
C THR A 24 -5.85 -2.01 6.97
N ALA A 25 -6.03 -0.93 6.22
CA ALA A 25 -7.03 0.11 6.47
C ALA A 25 -8.24 -0.11 5.57
N ASN A 26 -9.44 -0.25 6.14
CA ASN A 26 -10.70 -0.22 5.40
C ASN A 26 -11.31 1.18 5.48
N LEU A 27 -11.38 1.88 4.35
CA LEU A 27 -11.77 3.28 4.30
C LEU A 27 -13.21 3.47 3.79
N LEU A 28 -13.98 2.41 3.61
CA LEU A 28 -15.33 2.51 3.07
C LEU A 28 -16.31 3.23 4.02
N THR A 29 -16.17 3.04 5.33
CA THR A 29 -17.13 3.54 6.34
C THR A 29 -16.73 4.88 6.94
N THR A 30 -15.46 5.04 7.30
CA THR A 30 -14.96 6.24 8.01
C THR A 30 -14.19 7.20 7.10
N ASN A 31 -13.83 6.79 5.89
CA ASN A 31 -12.87 7.45 4.99
C ASN A 31 -11.50 7.75 5.64
N TYR A 32 -11.25 7.38 6.90
CA TYR A 32 -10.04 7.68 7.67
C TYR A 32 -9.56 6.44 8.42
N CYS A 33 -8.24 6.28 8.48
CA CYS A 33 -7.59 5.29 9.34
C CYS A 33 -6.24 5.81 9.82
N GLU A 34 -5.83 5.40 11.02
CA GLU A 34 -4.49 5.59 11.54
C GLU A 34 -3.88 4.22 11.80
N VAL A 35 -2.66 4.00 11.30
CA VAL A 35 -1.89 2.78 11.56
C VAL A 35 -0.57 3.14 12.22
N LYS A 36 -0.17 2.35 13.21
CA LYS A 36 1.11 2.48 13.92
C LYS A 36 1.97 1.27 13.59
N ILE A 37 3.12 1.50 12.99
CA ILE A 37 3.98 0.43 12.46
C ILE A 37 5.37 0.58 13.09
N PRO A 38 5.84 -0.41 13.86
CA PRO A 38 7.22 -0.43 14.31
C PRO A 38 8.14 -0.78 13.13
N LEU A 39 9.09 0.09 12.85
CA LEU A 39 10.08 -0.08 11.78
C LEU A 39 11.50 0.06 12.33
N LYS A 40 12.40 -0.76 11.82
CA LYS A 40 13.85 -0.56 11.94
C LYS A 40 14.33 0.38 10.85
N LYS A 41 15.49 0.98 11.07
CA LYS A 41 16.20 1.78 10.08
C LYS A 41 16.30 1.01 8.76
N ASP A 42 16.05 1.73 7.67
CA ASP A 42 16.10 1.26 6.28
C ASP A 42 15.03 0.20 5.91
N GLU A 43 14.13 -0.18 6.82
CA GLU A 43 12.94 -0.97 6.46
C GLU A 43 11.99 -0.14 5.58
N THR A 44 11.41 -0.81 4.59
CA THR A 44 10.56 -0.19 3.58
C THR A 44 9.10 -0.62 3.76
N ILE A 45 8.17 0.34 3.71
CA ILE A 45 6.75 0.09 3.57
C ILE A 45 6.31 0.41 2.15
N THR A 46 5.54 -0.51 1.57
CA THR A 46 4.83 -0.32 0.31
C THR A 46 3.33 -0.40 0.52
N PHE A 47 2.59 0.25 -0.37
CA PHE A 47 1.16 0.41 -0.23
C PHE A 47 0.46 -0.36 -1.34
N TRP A 48 -0.50 -1.19 -0.96
CA TRP A 48 -1.32 -1.94 -1.90
C TRP A 48 -2.77 -1.52 -1.75
N VAL A 49 -3.39 -1.11 -2.85
CA VAL A 49 -4.81 -0.82 -2.89
C VAL A 49 -5.58 -2.06 -3.34
N ASP A 50 -6.78 -2.23 -2.81
CA ASP A 50 -7.77 -3.17 -3.29
C ASP A 50 -9.13 -2.44 -3.29
N ILE A 51 -9.65 -2.22 -4.49
CA ILE A 51 -10.80 -1.35 -4.75
C ILE A 51 -11.83 -2.08 -5.60
N ASP A 52 -13.09 -1.75 -5.35
CA ASP A 52 -14.24 -2.15 -6.16
C ASP A 52 -15.21 -0.98 -6.23
N MET A 53 -15.55 -0.54 -7.44
CA MET A 53 -16.41 0.61 -7.68
C MET A 53 -17.22 0.52 -8.96
N GLU A 54 -18.31 1.27 -8.99
CA GLU A 54 -19.15 1.54 -10.16
C GLU A 54 -19.18 3.04 -10.41
N TYR A 55 -19.09 3.46 -11.66
CA TYR A 55 -19.25 4.86 -12.06
C TYR A 55 -19.71 5.00 -13.52
N GLU A 56 -20.36 6.11 -13.84
CA GLU A 56 -20.63 6.50 -15.23
C GLU A 56 -19.49 7.34 -15.82
N ASN A 57 -19.02 8.33 -15.05
CA ASN A 57 -17.84 9.14 -15.35
C ASN A 57 -16.70 8.77 -14.41
N THR A 58 -15.46 8.74 -14.91
CA THR A 58 -14.27 8.40 -14.10
C THR A 58 -14.25 9.26 -12.82
N PRO A 59 -14.24 8.65 -11.63
CA PRO A 59 -14.32 9.38 -10.38
C PRO A 59 -13.00 10.08 -10.07
N LEU A 60 -13.10 11.19 -9.34
CA LEU A 60 -11.93 11.83 -8.72
C LEU A 60 -11.75 11.18 -7.35
N ILE A 61 -10.70 10.38 -7.20
CA ILE A 61 -10.42 9.60 -5.99
C ILE A 61 -8.93 9.67 -5.66
N VAL A 62 -8.60 9.92 -4.40
CA VAL A 62 -7.22 10.04 -3.91
C VAL A 62 -7.12 9.43 -2.52
N TYR A 63 -6.07 8.63 -2.30
CA TYR A 63 -5.62 8.28 -0.96
C TYR A 63 -4.63 9.35 -0.49
N SER A 64 -5.01 10.15 0.50
CA SER A 64 -4.13 11.12 1.15
C SER A 64 -3.46 10.48 2.35
N PHE A 65 -2.13 10.61 2.44
CA PHE A 65 -1.31 10.06 3.49
C PHE A 65 -0.61 11.19 4.26
N LYS A 66 -0.54 11.05 5.59
CA LYS A 66 0.36 11.84 6.45
C LYS A 66 1.22 10.90 7.26
N PHE A 67 2.52 11.17 7.28
CA PHE A 67 3.53 10.33 7.91
C PHE A 67 4.13 11.04 9.12
N PHE A 68 4.25 10.31 10.22
CA PHE A 68 4.85 10.78 11.46
C PHE A 68 5.82 9.75 12.01
N GLU A 69 6.79 10.22 12.77
CA GLU A 69 7.64 9.43 13.65
C GLU A 69 7.37 9.83 15.10
N GLY A 70 6.71 8.97 15.87
CA GLY A 70 6.06 9.42 17.10
C GLY A 70 5.09 10.58 16.80
N ASP A 71 5.31 11.72 17.45
CA ASP A 71 4.52 12.94 17.24
C ASP A 71 5.12 13.89 16.19
N ASN A 72 6.30 13.58 15.65
CA ASN A 72 6.98 14.43 14.68
C ASN A 72 6.40 14.20 13.29
N PHE A 73 5.79 15.23 12.69
CA PHE A 73 5.38 15.20 11.30
C PHE A 73 6.61 15.09 10.38
N LEU A 74 6.54 14.17 9.41
CA LEU A 74 7.59 13.97 8.42
C LEU A 74 7.20 14.62 7.09
N PHE A 75 6.10 14.18 6.51
CA PHE A 75 5.57 14.69 5.24
C PHE A 75 4.14 14.20 4.99
N GLU A 76 3.51 14.74 3.95
CA GLU A 76 2.22 14.29 3.43
C GLU A 76 2.25 14.15 1.91
N GLY A 77 1.31 13.36 1.37
CA GLY A 77 1.20 13.12 -0.06
C GLY A 77 -0.16 12.52 -0.44
N GLY A 78 -0.43 12.44 -1.74
CA GLY A 78 -1.64 11.85 -2.29
C GLY A 78 -1.30 10.85 -3.39
N LEU A 79 -1.97 9.71 -3.40
CA LEU A 79 -1.81 8.68 -4.44
C LEU A 79 -3.17 8.39 -5.10
N ASP A 80 -3.17 8.42 -6.43
CA ASP A 80 -4.32 8.00 -7.24
C ASP A 80 -4.34 6.46 -7.34
N PRO A 81 -5.41 5.78 -6.91
CA PRO A 81 -5.51 4.33 -7.06
C PRO A 81 -5.45 3.84 -8.50
N PHE A 82 -5.86 4.66 -9.47
CA PHE A 82 -5.73 4.34 -10.89
C PHE A 82 -4.28 4.36 -11.38
N ASN A 83 -3.28 4.63 -10.54
CA ASN A 83 -1.86 4.40 -10.85
C ASN A 83 -1.34 3.05 -10.31
N ALA A 84 -2.16 2.26 -9.61
CA ALA A 84 -1.72 0.98 -9.05
C ALA A 84 -1.29 -0.03 -10.13
N ILE A 85 -0.23 -0.78 -9.88
CA ILE A 85 0.30 -1.82 -10.77
C ILE A 85 0.23 -3.22 -10.13
N PRO A 86 0.13 -4.29 -10.95
CA PRO A 86 0.03 -4.28 -12.41
C PRO A 86 -1.40 -4.01 -12.91
N LYS A 87 -1.53 -3.41 -14.10
CA LYS A 87 -2.83 -3.15 -14.74
C LYS A 87 -3.55 -4.40 -15.26
N LYS A 88 -2.80 -5.48 -15.48
CA LYS A 88 -3.34 -6.74 -16.00
C LYS A 88 -4.37 -7.39 -15.08
N ASP A 89 -4.35 -7.05 -13.79
CA ASP A 89 -5.25 -7.62 -12.77
C ASP A 89 -6.56 -6.82 -12.65
N TYR A 90 -6.76 -5.82 -13.52
CA TYR A 90 -7.96 -4.98 -13.53
C TYR A 90 -9.11 -5.75 -14.19
N LYS A 91 -10.18 -5.95 -13.44
CA LYS A 91 -11.45 -6.45 -13.96
C LYS A 91 -12.32 -5.26 -14.28
N ILE A 92 -12.64 -5.06 -15.56
CA ILE A 92 -13.43 -3.93 -16.05
C ILE A 92 -14.62 -4.48 -16.83
N GLU A 93 -15.83 -4.11 -16.42
CA GLU A 93 -17.08 -4.45 -17.09
C GLU A 93 -17.81 -3.15 -17.46
N LYS A 94 -18.30 -3.05 -18.69
CA LYS A 94 -19.02 -1.88 -19.18
C LYS A 94 -20.42 -2.28 -19.64
N LEU A 95 -21.45 -1.69 -19.06
CA LEU A 95 -22.86 -1.95 -19.39
C LEU A 95 -23.69 -0.68 -19.18
N ASN A 96 -24.49 -0.28 -20.19
CA ASN A 96 -25.46 0.83 -20.10
C ASN A 96 -24.87 2.10 -19.44
N ASN A 97 -23.80 2.65 -20.03
CA ASN A 97 -23.03 3.81 -19.56
C ASN A 97 -22.31 3.66 -18.21
N LYS A 98 -22.44 2.52 -17.54
CA LYS A 98 -21.75 2.24 -16.28
C LYS A 98 -20.48 1.43 -16.53
N THR A 99 -19.45 1.78 -15.79
CA THR A 99 -18.21 1.03 -15.66
C THR A 99 -18.16 0.44 -14.25
N ASN A 100 -18.11 -0.87 -14.16
CA ASN A 100 -17.73 -1.58 -12.95
C ASN A 100 -16.24 -1.93 -13.05
N ILE A 101 -15.48 -1.57 -12.03
CA ILE A 101 -14.06 -1.87 -11.98
C ILE A 101 -13.68 -2.41 -10.61
N SER A 102 -12.89 -3.49 -10.60
CA SER A 102 -12.23 -4.01 -9.41
C SER A 102 -10.79 -4.37 -9.70
N PHE A 103 -9.88 -4.01 -8.81
CA PHE A 103 -8.48 -4.37 -8.91
C PHE A 103 -7.79 -4.35 -7.56
N LYS A 104 -6.69 -5.09 -7.47
CA LYS A 104 -5.72 -5.01 -6.39
C LYS A 104 -4.34 -4.72 -6.99
N GLY A 105 -3.58 -3.79 -6.43
CA GLY A 105 -2.26 -3.46 -6.96
C GLY A 105 -1.41 -2.62 -6.03
N LYS A 106 -0.09 -2.64 -6.26
CA LYS A 106 0.89 -1.79 -5.58
C LYS A 106 0.77 -0.37 -6.10
N LEU A 107 0.62 0.62 -5.20
CA LEU A 107 0.69 2.03 -5.55
C LEU A 107 2.14 2.43 -5.83
N GLU A 108 2.31 3.46 -6.66
CA GLU A 108 3.60 4.07 -6.92
C GLU A 108 4.09 4.81 -5.66
N GLY A 109 5.29 4.48 -5.20
CA GLY A 109 5.88 5.05 -4.00
C GLY A 109 6.16 4.02 -2.89
N ASN A 110 7.07 4.40 -2.00
CA ASN A 110 7.42 3.65 -0.81
C ASN A 110 7.77 4.62 0.33
N PHE A 111 7.71 4.12 1.55
CA PHE A 111 8.17 4.83 2.73
C PHE A 111 9.36 4.09 3.34
N ASN A 112 10.48 4.79 3.49
CA ASN A 112 11.72 4.23 4.02
C ASN A 112 12.00 4.85 5.39
N ALA A 113 12.06 4.01 6.44
CA ALA A 113 12.38 4.45 7.79
C ALA A 113 13.83 4.96 7.88
N LYS A 114 14.05 6.15 8.45
CA LYS A 114 15.39 6.74 8.58
C LYS A 114 16.14 6.34 9.84
N LYS A 115 15.41 5.83 10.83
CA LYS A 115 15.92 5.22 12.06
C LYS A 115 14.87 4.29 12.65
N ASP A 116 15.26 3.54 13.68
CA ASP A 116 14.36 2.68 14.44
C ASP A 116 13.30 3.52 15.16
N GLY A 117 12.04 3.08 15.11
CA GLY A 117 10.95 3.79 15.78
C GLY A 117 9.55 3.27 15.46
N ILE A 118 8.56 3.93 16.05
CA ILE A 118 7.14 3.73 15.73
C ILE A 118 6.72 4.84 14.77
N TYR A 119 6.31 4.43 13.58
CA TYR A 119 5.83 5.34 12.54
C TYR A 119 4.31 5.31 12.52
N ILE A 120 3.71 6.49 12.47
CA ILE A 120 2.26 6.65 12.39
C ILE A 120 1.91 7.11 10.98
N ILE A 121 1.07 6.34 10.30
CA ILE A 121 0.57 6.69 8.97
C ILE A 121 -0.92 6.92 9.09
N LYS A 122 -1.34 8.15 8.80
CA LYS A 122 -2.74 8.56 8.74
C LYS A 122 -3.18 8.57 7.30
N ILE A 123 -4.28 7.89 6.99
CA ILE A 123 -4.80 7.75 5.63
C ILE A 123 -6.21 8.31 5.57
N ASN A 124 -6.46 9.16 4.58
CA ASN A 124 -7.79 9.63 4.22
C ASN A 124 -8.12 9.22 2.79
N LEU A 125 -9.32 8.71 2.57
CA LEU A 125 -9.91 8.55 1.25
C LEU A 125 -10.68 9.83 0.90
N ILE A 126 -10.19 10.54 -0.10
CA ILE A 126 -10.84 11.72 -0.67
C ILE A 126 -11.48 11.29 -1.97
N LYS A 127 -12.78 11.58 -2.14
CA LYS A 127 -13.50 11.22 -3.35
C LYS A 127 -14.60 12.23 -3.68
N ASN A 128 -14.89 12.42 -4.96
CA ASN A 128 -16.10 13.15 -5.35
C ASN A 128 -17.35 12.39 -4.88
N ASN A 129 -18.42 13.13 -4.58
CA ASN A 129 -19.68 12.56 -4.10
C ASN A 129 -20.78 12.79 -5.13
N THR A 130 -20.75 12.02 -6.23
CA THR A 130 -21.77 12.04 -7.28
C THR A 130 -22.70 10.83 -7.13
N PRO A 131 -24.02 10.96 -7.39
CA PRO A 131 -24.98 9.86 -7.24
C PRO A 131 -24.64 8.59 -8.05
N GLU A 132 -23.96 8.78 -9.17
CA GLU A 132 -23.60 7.75 -10.14
C GLU A 132 -22.31 7.01 -9.74
N PHE A 133 -21.56 7.51 -8.74
CA PHE A 133 -20.35 6.89 -8.25
C PHE A 133 -20.61 6.11 -6.96
N LYS A 134 -20.37 4.80 -7.01
CA LYS A 134 -20.51 3.91 -5.86
C LYS A 134 -19.20 3.20 -5.60
N LEU A 135 -18.72 3.33 -4.38
CA LEU A 135 -17.58 2.58 -3.88
C LEU A 135 -18.12 1.41 -3.06
N ARG A 136 -17.71 0.19 -3.40
CA ARG A 136 -18.08 -1.05 -2.70
C ARG A 136 -16.94 -1.60 -1.85
N LYS A 137 -15.71 -1.30 -2.24
CA LYS A 137 -14.51 -1.65 -1.49
C LYS A 137 -13.45 -0.58 -1.69
N ALA A 138 -12.77 -0.21 -0.61
CA ALA A 138 -11.59 0.63 -0.65
C ALA A 138 -10.70 0.32 0.56
N THR A 139 -9.67 -0.49 0.30
CA THR A 139 -8.70 -0.87 1.33
C THR A 139 -7.29 -0.50 0.92
N ILE A 140 -6.46 -0.13 1.89
CA ILE A 140 -5.01 0.01 1.73
C ILE A 140 -4.32 -0.98 2.67
N THR A 141 -3.51 -1.86 2.10
CA THR A 141 -2.66 -2.80 2.82
C THR A 141 -1.22 -2.28 2.84
N PHE A 142 -0.62 -2.29 4.02
CA PHE A 142 0.76 -1.90 4.26
C PHE A 142 1.62 -3.16 4.28
N ILE A 143 2.57 -3.25 3.34
CA ILE A 143 3.48 -4.39 3.23
C ILE A 143 4.89 -3.92 3.53
N LYS A 144 5.50 -4.53 4.55
CA LYS A 144 6.92 -4.39 4.85
C LYS A 144 7.71 -5.25 3.88
N GLU A 145 8.61 -4.64 3.13
CA GLU A 145 9.58 -5.28 2.23
C GLU A 145 10.98 -5.31 2.88
#